data_AF-A0A432YX34-F1
#
_entry.id   AF-A0A432YX34-F1
#
_cell.length_a   1.000
_cell.length_b   1.000
_cell.length_c   1.000
_cell.angle_alpha   90.00
_cell.angle_beta   90.00
_cell.angle_gamma   90.00
#
_symmetry.space_group_name_H-M   'P 1'
#
loop_
_entity.id
_entity.type
_entity.pdbx_description
1 polymer ?
#
loop_
_entity_poly.entity_id
_entity_poly.type
_entity_poly.pdbx_seq_one_letter_code
_entity_poly.pdbx_strand_id
1 'polypeptide(L)' 'MRRNKPERLQLSMSKEQLKHLLLEKRVVASDIRCCDYCSQCELKELILECARISCSGETRDVSA' A
#
# COMPACT_ATOMS: atom_id res chain seq x y z
N MET A 1 13.02 29.17 -15.75
CA MET A 1 11.74 28.60 -15.27
C MET A 1 12.04 27.36 -14.44
N ARG A 2 12.16 27.45 -13.10
CA ARG A 2 12.28 26.26 -12.24
C ARG A 2 10.93 25.56 -12.24
N ARG A 3 10.83 24.38 -12.86
CA ARG A 3 9.65 23.51 -12.74
C ARG A 3 9.45 23.25 -11.25
N ASN A 4 8.33 23.72 -10.67
CA ASN A 4 7.91 23.36 -9.33
C ASN A 4 7.92 21.83 -9.27
N LYS A 5 8.89 21.25 -8.56
CA LYS A 5 8.81 19.83 -8.19
C LYS A 5 7.53 19.72 -7.36
N PRO A 6 6.61 18.79 -7.66
CA PRO A 6 5.44 18.60 -6.81
C PRO A 6 5.95 18.37 -5.38
N GLU A 7 5.56 19.24 -4.46
CA GLU A 7 5.84 19.07 -3.04
C GLU A 7 5.25 17.72 -2.64
N ARG A 8 6.13 16.80 -2.22
CA ARG A 8 5.69 15.48 -1.77
C ARG A 8 4.91 15.70 -0.47
N LEU A 9 3.60 15.50 -0.52
CA LEU A 9 2.74 15.58 0.65
C LEU A 9 3.15 14.49 1.64
N GLN A 10 3.65 14.89 2.81
CA GLN A 10 3.87 13.99 3.93
C GLN A 10 2.51 13.74 4.60
N LEU A 11 1.95 12.55 4.38
CA LEU A 11 0.68 12.14 4.96
C LEU A 11 0.96 11.25 6.17
N SER A 12 0.48 11.65 7.34
CA SER A 12 0.36 10.75 8.49
C SER A 12 -0.93 9.95 8.33
N MET A 13 -0.82 8.66 8.01
CA MET A 13 -1.96 7.74 7.94
C MET A 13 -1.77 6.59 8.93
N SER A 14 -2.86 6.06 9.46
CA SER A 14 -2.78 4.86 10.31
C SER A 14 -2.51 3.61 9.47
N LYS A 15 -2.00 2.56 10.11
CA LYS A 15 -1.77 1.25 9.46
C LYS A 15 -3.07 0.67 8.89
N GLU A 16 -4.18 0.82 9.60
CA GLU A 16 -5.51 0.33 9.20
C GLU A 16 -6.03 1.06 7.96
N GLN A 17 -5.87 2.38 7.92
CA GLN A 17 -6.25 3.17 6.75
C GLN A 17 -5.43 2.76 5.52
N LEU A 18 -4.12 2.58 5.71
CA LEU A 18 -3.25 2.13 4.63
C LEU A 18 -3.62 0.73 4.13
N LYS A 19 -3.93 -0.18 5.05
CA LYS A 19 -4.40 -1.54 4.73
C LYS A 19 -5.63 -1.50 3.83
N HIS A 20 -6.61 -0.68 4.18
CA HIS A 20 -7.84 -0.53 3.42
C HIS A 20 -7.56 -0.05 1.99
N LEU A 21 -6.73 0.99 1.84
CA LEU A 21 -6.37 1.54 0.53
C LEU A 21 -5.61 0.54 -0.35
N LEU A 22 -4.72 -0.26 0.25
CA LEU A 22 -4.00 -1.33 -0.45
C LEU A 22 -4.95 -2.44 -0.93
N LEU A 23 -5.91 -2.85 -0.10
CA LEU A 23 -6.92 -3.86 -0.46
C LEU A 23 -7.87 -3.36 -1.56
N GLU A 24 -8.26 -2.08 -1.52
CA GLU A 24 -9.08 -1.44 -2.56
C GLU A 24 -8.28 -1.13 -3.85
N LYS A 25 -6.97 -1.45 -3.89
CA LYS A 25 -6.06 -1.12 -5.00
C LYS A 25 -6.05 0.38 -5.36
N ARG A 26 -6.36 1.26 -4.41
CA ARG A 26 -6.37 2.72 -4.59
C ARG A 26 -4.98 3.34 -4.50
N VAL A 27 -4.03 2.59 -3.93
CA VAL A 27 -2.61 2.97 -3.83
C VAL A 27 -1.75 1.76 -4.19
N VAL A 28 -0.61 2.01 -4.83
CA VAL A 28 0.39 0.97 -5.10
C VAL A 28 1.53 1.07 -4.09
N ALA A 29 2.03 -0.09 -3.65
CA ALA A 29 3.10 -0.18 -2.68
C ALA A 29 4.37 0.61 -3.07
N SER A 30 4.68 0.69 -4.37
CA SER A 30 5.83 1.40 -4.91
C SER A 30 5.80 2.92 -4.70
N ASP A 31 4.61 3.48 -4.53
CA ASP A 31 4.43 4.92 -4.33
C ASP A 31 4.60 5.34 -2.87
N ILE A 32 4.58 4.37 -1.95
CA ILE A 32 4.70 4.61 -0.52
C ILE A 32 6.17 4.72 -0.14
N ARG A 33 6.53 5.82 0.52
CA ARG A 33 7.86 6.04 1.08
C ARG A 33 7.74 6.17 2.59
N CYS A 34 8.52 5.38 3.31
CA CYS A 34 8.62 5.45 4.76
C CYS A 34 9.70 6.44 5.19
N CYS A 35 9.51 7.09 6.34
CA CYS A 35 10.48 8.03 6.91
C CYS A 35 11.66 7.32 7.60
N ASP A 36 11.48 6.07 8.02
CA ASP A 36 12.47 5.26 8.72
C ASP A 36 12.39 3.79 8.30
N TYR A 37 13.40 3.02 8.73
CA TYR A 37 13.54 1.61 8.41
C TYR A 37 12.46 0.73 9.08
N CYS A 38 12.04 1.07 10.31
CA CYS A 38 11.02 0.32 11.03
C CYS A 38 9.68 0.37 10.28
N SER A 39 9.26 1.57 9.89
CA SER A 39 8.09 1.83 9.07
C SER A 39 8.16 1.10 7.72
N GLN A 40 9.36 0.97 7.14
CA GLN A 40 9.54 0.21 5.90
C GLN A 40 9.32 -1.30 6.09
N CYS A 41 9.77 -1.86 7.23
CA CYS A 41 9.50 -3.25 7.59
C CYS A 41 8.00 -3.49 7.81
N GLU A 42 7.35 -2.61 8.58
CA GLU A 42 5.90 -2.69 8.82
C GLU A 42 5.09 -2.61 7.53
N LEU A 43 5.50 -1.74 6.60
CA LEU A 43 4.87 -1.63 5.29
C LEU A 43 4.99 -2.94 4.49
N LYS A 44 6.17 -3.59 4.50
CA LYS A 44 6.37 -4.88 3.82
C LYS A 44 5.47 -5.96 4.40
N GLU A 45 5.39 -6.06 5.72
CA GLU A 45 4.50 -7.02 6.38
C GLU A 45 3.03 -6.78 6.00
N LEU A 46 2.62 -5.51 5.97
CA LEU A 46 1.27 -5.13 5.58
C LEU A 46 0.94 -5.50 4.13
N ILE A 47 1.86 -5.25 3.20
CA ILE A 47 1.70 -5.62 1.79
C ILE A 47 1.55 -7.14 1.64
N LEU A 48 2.38 -7.93 2.34
CA LEU A 48 2.29 -9.39 2.32
C LEU A 48 0.97 -9.89 2.93
N GLU A 49 0.48 -9.25 3.98
CA GLU A 49 -0.84 -9.53 4.57
C GLU A 49 -1.96 -9.25 3.56
N CYS A 50 -1.96 -8.07 2.92
CA CYS A 50 -2.95 -7.72 1.90
C CYS A 50 -2.91 -8.69 0.71
N ALA A 51 -1.72 -9.04 0.22
CA ALA A 51 -1.55 -9.98 -0.89
C ALA A 51 -2.13 -11.37 -0.55
N ARG A 52 -1.90 -11.86 0.67
CA ARG A 52 -2.51 -13.13 1.13
C ARG A 52 -4.04 -13.08 1.11
N ILE A 53 -4.63 -11.96 1.53
CA ILE A 53 -6.09 -11.77 1.53
C ILE A 53 -6.63 -11.75 0.09
N SER A 54 -5.99 -10.98 -0.81
CA SER A 54 -6.40 -10.90 -2.21
C SER A 54 -6.30 -12.25 -2.94
N CYS A 55 -5.19 -12.98 -2.76
CA CYS A 55 -5.02 -14.32 -3.35
C CYS A 55 -6.02 -15.35 -2.82
N SER A 56 -6.50 -15.20 -1.58
CA SER A 56 -7.48 -16.13 -0.98
C SER A 56 -8.90 -15.91 -1.52
N GLY A 57 -9.19 -14.75 -2.12
CA GLY A 57 -10.47 -14.44 -2.75
C GLY A 57 -10.58 -14.89 -4.20
N GLU A 58 -9.46 -14.96 -4.94
CA GLU A 58 -9.43 -15.29 -6.37
C GLU A 58 -9.63 -16.79 -6.68
N THR A 59 -9.51 -17.69 -5.70
CA THR A 59 -9.70 -19.14 -5.91
C THR A 59 -11.16 -19.60 -5.91
N ARG A 60 -12.14 -18.69 -5.89
CA ARG A 60 -13.58 -19.05 -5.91
C ARG A 60 -14.28 -18.88 -7.25
N ASP A 61 -13.63 -18.35 -8.29
CA ASP A 61 -14.29 -18.01 -9.56
C ASP A 61 -13.52 -18.51 -10.80
N VAL A 62 -13.11 -19.80 -10.78
CA VAL A 62 -12.69 -20.53 -12.00
C VAL A 62 -13.39 -21.89 -12.02
N SER A 63 -14.72 -21.86 -12.12
CA SER A 63 -15.57 -23.01 -12.45
C SER A 63 -16.82 -22.51 -13.18
N ALA A 64 -16.67 -22.13 -14.46
CA ALA A 64 -17.76 -21.99 -15.41
C ALA A 64 -17.31 -22.51 -16.78
#